data_AF-A0A8T4LU07-F1
#
_entry.id   AF-A0A8T4LU07-F1
#
_cell.length_a   1.000
_cell.length_b   1.000
_cell.length_c   1.000
_cell.angle_alpha   90.00
_cell.angle_beta   90.00
_cell.angle_gamma   90.00
#
_symmetry.space_group_name_H-M   'P 1'
#
loop_
_entity.id
_entity.type
_entity.pdbx_description
1 polymer ?
#
loop_
_entity_poly.entity_id
_entity_poly.type
_entity_poly.pdbx_seq_one_letter_code
_entity_poly.pdbx_strand_id
1 'polypeptide(L)'
;MKDIKDISYRKKLVDYLRRNLSKGYNADSLKWALVSQGYTRTDVDRAIIEVQKELEETSKKNIADKEKPKITYEIYDKNNNPIRISTRNPFAIKEFFRKFRNFFS
;
A
#
# COMPACT_ATOMS: atom_id res chain seq x y z
N MET A 1 4.92 -33.07 -14.38
CA MET A 1 5.88 -31.98 -14.05
C MET A 1 5.64 -30.72 -14.89
N LYS A 2 4.42 -30.48 -15.40
CA LYS A 2 4.06 -29.25 -16.15
C LYS A 2 3.39 -28.20 -15.25
N ASP A 3 2.91 -28.61 -14.09
CA ASP A 3 1.96 -27.85 -13.27
C ASP A 3 2.63 -26.78 -12.40
N ILE A 4 3.85 -27.02 -11.91
CA ILE A 4 4.59 -26.08 -11.05
C ILE A 4 5.03 -24.84 -11.82
N LYS A 5 5.38 -25.00 -13.11
CA LYS A 5 5.84 -23.90 -13.96
C LYS A 5 4.68 -22.95 -14.32
N ASP A 6 3.49 -23.51 -14.53
CA ASP A 6 2.29 -22.77 -14.88
C ASP A 6 1.74 -21.94 -13.70
N ILE A 7 1.73 -22.51 -12.48
CA ILE A 7 1.31 -21.77 -11.28
C ILE A 7 2.21 -20.54 -11.03
N SER A 8 3.52 -20.69 -11.20
CA SER A 8 4.46 -19.57 -11.06
C SER A 8 4.25 -18.51 -12.15
N TYR A 9 3.97 -18.93 -13.38
CA TYR A 9 3.75 -18.05 -14.51
C TYR A 9 2.49 -17.19 -14.35
N ARG A 10 1.36 -17.80 -14.01
CA ARG A 10 0.09 -17.09 -13.79
C ARG A 10 0.19 -16.09 -12.65
N LYS A 11 0.82 -16.48 -11.52
CA LYS A 11 1.08 -15.56 -10.40
C LYS A 11 1.88 -14.33 -10.81
N LYS A 12 2.90 -14.48 -11.65
CA LYS A 12 3.68 -13.34 -12.16
C LYS A 12 2.84 -12.40 -13.02
N LEU A 13 1.92 -12.94 -13.82
CA LEU A 13 1.01 -12.15 -14.65
C LEU A 13 0.06 -11.30 -13.79
N VAL A 14 -0.55 -11.96 -12.79
CA VAL A 14 -1.44 -11.33 -11.81
C VAL A 14 -0.70 -10.23 -11.05
N ASP A 15 0.52 -10.51 -10.56
CA ASP A 15 1.34 -9.51 -9.87
C ASP A 15 1.72 -8.32 -10.74
N TYR A 16 2.05 -8.56 -12.01
CA TYR A 16 2.35 -7.49 -12.96
C TYR A 16 1.12 -6.61 -13.22
N LEU A 17 -0.03 -7.23 -13.51
CA LEU A 17 -1.29 -6.52 -13.75
C LEU A 17 -1.69 -5.72 -12.52
N ARG A 18 -1.66 -6.32 -11.33
CA ARG A 18 -1.96 -5.66 -10.05
C ARG A 18 -1.13 -4.40 -9.84
N ARG A 19 0.20 -4.49 -10.00
CA ARG A 19 1.11 -3.33 -9.82
C ARG A 19 0.84 -2.22 -10.83
N ASN A 20 0.41 -2.54 -12.04
CA ASN A 20 0.13 -1.52 -13.06
C ASN A 20 -1.29 -0.93 -12.92
N LEU A 21 -2.29 -1.73 -12.56
CA LEU A 21 -3.63 -1.24 -12.25
C LEU A 21 -3.61 -0.31 -11.03
N SER A 22 -2.81 -0.62 -9.99
CA SER A 22 -2.62 0.28 -8.85
C SER A 22 -1.97 1.62 -9.22
N LYS A 23 -1.27 1.71 -10.36
CA LYS A 23 -0.69 2.96 -10.89
C LYS A 23 -1.69 3.74 -11.74
N GLY A 24 -2.88 3.20 -12.01
CA GLY A 24 -3.91 3.85 -12.82
C GLY A 24 -3.82 3.57 -14.33
N TYR A 25 -3.04 2.58 -14.77
CA TYR A 25 -3.05 2.16 -16.17
C TYR A 25 -4.38 1.46 -16.53
N ASN A 26 -4.85 1.64 -17.76
CA ASN A 26 -6.05 0.97 -18.25
C ASN A 26 -5.79 -0.54 -18.48
N ALA A 27 -6.72 -1.38 -18.03
CA ALA A 27 -6.70 -2.83 -18.21
C ALA A 27 -6.62 -3.22 -19.70
N ASP A 28 -7.33 -2.52 -20.58
CA ASP A 28 -7.31 -2.82 -22.02
C ASP A 28 -5.93 -2.56 -22.63
N SER A 29 -5.28 -1.45 -22.25
CA SER A 29 -3.92 -1.13 -22.74
C SER A 29 -2.90 -2.17 -22.27
N LEU A 30 -2.99 -2.59 -21.00
CA LEU A 30 -2.16 -3.66 -20.43
C LEU A 30 -2.40 -4.99 -21.15
N LYS A 31 -3.66 -5.31 -21.47
CA LYS A 31 -4.03 -6.51 -22.22
C LYS A 31 -3.35 -6.53 -23.58
N TRP A 32 -3.46 -5.46 -24.35
CA TRP A 32 -2.82 -5.36 -25.66
C TRP A 32 -1.29 -5.44 -25.57
N ALA A 33 -0.69 -4.79 -24.58
CA ALA A 33 0.75 -4.85 -24.36
C ALA A 33 1.22 -6.30 -24.07
N LEU A 34 0.54 -7.03 -23.19
CA LEU A 34 0.89 -8.42 -22.86
C LEU A 34 0.67 -9.35 -24.06
N VAL A 35 -0.42 -9.17 -24.82
CA VAL A 35 -0.65 -9.95 -26.04
C VAL A 35 0.46 -9.70 -27.06
N SER A 36 0.90 -8.44 -27.23
CA SER A 36 2.01 -8.10 -28.13
C SER A 36 3.35 -8.69 -27.70
N GLN A 37 3.54 -8.95 -26.40
CA GLN A 37 4.71 -9.63 -25.84
C GLN A 37 4.68 -11.16 -26.03
N GLY A 38 3.62 -11.72 -26.61
CA GLY A 38 3.48 -13.16 -26.86
C GLY A 38 2.71 -13.93 -25.79
N TYR A 39 2.07 -13.24 -24.85
CA TYR A 39 1.16 -13.90 -23.90
C TYR A 39 -0.15 -14.28 -24.60
N THR A 40 -0.72 -15.43 -24.24
CA THR A 40 -2.01 -15.84 -24.81
C THR A 40 -3.13 -14.93 -24.31
N ARG A 41 -4.04 -14.56 -25.20
CA ARG A 41 -5.17 -13.68 -24.87
C ARG A 41 -6.02 -14.24 -23.73
N THR A 42 -6.22 -15.56 -23.72
CA THR A 42 -7.00 -16.27 -22.71
C THR A 42 -6.36 -16.20 -21.33
N ASP A 43 -5.03 -16.32 -21.22
CA ASP A 43 -4.35 -16.27 -19.93
C ASP A 43 -4.32 -14.86 -19.36
N VAL A 44 -4.14 -13.85 -20.23
CA VAL A 44 -4.23 -12.43 -19.85
C VAL A 44 -5.64 -12.10 -19.35
N ASP A 45 -6.68 -12.55 -20.05
CA ASP A 45 -8.07 -12.29 -19.66
C ASP A 45 -8.42 -12.92 -18.30
N ARG A 46 -7.99 -14.17 -18.07
CA ARG A 46 -8.17 -14.82 -16.77
C ARG A 46 -7.48 -14.06 -15.64
N ALA A 47 -6.24 -13.62 -15.87
CA ALA A 47 -5.49 -12.88 -14.86
C ALA A 47 -6.11 -11.51 -14.55
N ILE A 48 -6.66 -10.82 -15.55
CA ILE A 48 -7.39 -9.55 -15.34
C ILE A 48 -8.61 -9.77 -14.45
N ILE A 49 -9.42 -10.81 -14.73
CA ILE A 49 -10.60 -11.15 -13.92
C ILE A 49 -10.20 -11.46 -12.48
N GLU A 50 -9.12 -12.21 -12.28
CA GLU A 50 -8.60 -12.56 -10.95
C GLU A 50 -8.17 -11.30 -10.16
N VAL A 51 -7.39 -10.40 -10.78
CA VAL A 51 -6.99 -9.14 -10.14
C VAL A 51 -8.18 -8.25 -9.82
N GLN A 52 -9.15 -8.13 -10.73
CA GLN A 52 -10.36 -7.33 -10.51
C GLN A 52 -11.13 -7.82 -9.29
N LYS A 53 -11.30 -9.15 -9.18
CA LYS A 53 -11.96 -9.78 -8.05
C LYS A 53 -11.22 -9.52 -6.73
N GLU A 54 -9.89 -9.67 -6.71
CA GLU A 54 -9.07 -9.38 -5.53
C GLU A 54 -9.18 -7.90 -5.10
N LEU A 55 -9.20 -6.97 -6.06
CA LEU A 55 -9.36 -5.54 -5.79
C LEU A 55 -10.75 -5.21 -5.24
N GLU A 56 -11.80 -5.85 -5.74
CA GLU A 56 -13.16 -5.71 -5.21
C GLU A 56 -13.27 -6.27 -3.79
N GLU A 57 -12.70 -7.44 -3.52
CA GLU A 57 -12.71 -8.07 -2.19
C GLU A 57 -11.94 -7.22 -1.17
N THR A 58 -10.76 -6.71 -1.55
CA THR A 58 -9.97 -5.81 -0.70
C THR A 58 -10.67 -4.46 -0.49
N SER A 59 -11.33 -3.91 -1.52
CA SER A 59 -12.11 -2.68 -1.40
C SER A 59 -13.30 -2.86 -0.45
N LYS A 60 -14.03 -3.97 -0.56
CA LYS A 60 -15.13 -4.33 0.36
C LYS A 60 -14.64 -4.46 1.81
N LYS A 61 -13.49 -5.12 2.03
CA LYS A 61 -12.87 -5.20 3.37
C LYS A 61 -12.47 -3.82 3.92
N ASN A 62 -11.88 -2.97 3.08
CA ASN A 62 -11.49 -1.61 3.48
C ASN A 62 -12.70 -0.73 3.84
N ILE A 63 -13.86 -0.93 3.21
CA ILE A 63 -15.09 -0.21 3.55
C ILE A 63 -15.58 -0.63 4.94
N ALA A 64 -15.57 -1.94 5.24
CA ALA A 64 -15.95 -2.44 6.56
C ALA A 64 -15.05 -1.91 7.69
N ASP A 65 -13.76 -1.69 7.43
CA ASP A 65 -12.85 -1.08 8.41
C ASP A 65 -13.08 0.43 8.62
N LYS A 66 -13.69 1.13 7.66
CA LYS A 66 -14.04 2.56 7.79
C LYS A 66 -15.27 2.83 8.66
N GLU A 67 -16.06 1.81 9.00
CA GLU A 67 -17.24 1.96 9.86
C GLU A 67 -16.90 2.17 11.34
N LYS A 68 -15.63 1.98 11.74
CA LYS A 68 -15.21 2.19 13.12
C LYS A 68 -15.14 3.70 13.41
N PRO A 69 -15.85 4.22 14.43
CA PRO A 69 -15.76 5.63 14.79
C PRO A 69 -14.34 5.96 15.25
N LYS A 70 -13.76 7.03 14.69
CA LYS A 70 -12.44 7.54 15.09
C LYS A 70 -12.59 8.32 16.40
N ILE A 71 -12.16 7.73 17.52
CA ILE A 71 -12.15 8.44 18.81
C ILE A 71 -11.00 9.44 18.82
N THR A 72 -11.32 10.73 18.84
CA THR A 72 -10.34 11.82 19.02
C THR A 72 -10.36 12.28 20.47
N TYR A 73 -9.20 12.27 21.12
CA TYR A 73 -9.04 12.80 22.47
C TYR A 73 -8.45 14.21 22.39
N GLU A 74 -9.17 15.20 22.89
CA GLU A 74 -8.68 16.57 23.06
C GLU A 74 -8.27 16.77 24.53
N ILE A 75 -7.05 17.25 24.75
CA ILE A 75 -6.51 17.47 26.09
C ILE A 75 -6.73 18.95 26.44
N TYR A 76 -7.46 19.20 27.52
CA TYR A 76 -7.76 20.53 28.04
C TYR A 76 -6.98 20.81 29.33
N ASP A 77 -6.50 22.03 29.49
CA ASP A 77 -5.88 22.50 30.75
C ASP A 77 -6.94 22.88 31.80
N LYS A 78 -6.53 23.16 33.04
CA LYS A 78 -7.39 23.60 34.16
C LYS A 78 -8.24 24.84 33.83
N ASN A 79 -7.80 25.65 32.87
CA ASN A 79 -8.48 26.86 32.40
C ASN A 79 -9.30 26.62 31.11
N ASN A 80 -9.59 25.35 30.77
CA ASN A 80 -10.36 24.94 29.61
C ASN A 80 -9.77 25.34 28.24
N ASN A 81 -8.45 25.50 28.18
CA ASN A 81 -7.73 25.80 26.94
C ASN A 81 -7.18 24.51 26.30
N PRO A 82 -7.25 24.36 24.95
CA PRO A 82 -6.75 23.16 24.27
C PRO A 82 -5.22 23.11 24.27
N ILE A 83 -4.64 22.01 24.75
CA ILE A 83 -3.20 21.78 24.77
C ILE A 83 -2.78 21.07 23.46
N ARG A 84 -2.00 21.76 22.63
CA ARG A 84 -1.38 21.16 21.44
C ARG A 84 -0.03 20.53 21.79
N ILE A 85 0.00 19.19 21.93
CA ILE A 85 1.26 18.45 22.07
C ILE A 85 1.92 18.26 20.70
N SER A 86 2.92 19.08 20.37
CA SER A 86 3.79 18.85 19.21
C SER A 86 5.02 18.05 19.63
N THR A 87 5.28 16.92 18.97
CA THR A 87 6.57 16.23 19.12
C THR A 87 7.67 17.08 18.47
N ARG A 88 8.65 17.55 19.27
CA ARG A 88 9.81 18.28 18.73
C ARG A 88 10.61 17.33 17.82
N ASN A 89 11.03 17.82 16.65
CA ASN A 89 11.71 17.05 15.61
C ASN A 89 12.86 16.18 16.20
N PRO A 90 12.82 14.83 16.06
CA PRO A 90 13.79 13.94 16.70
C PRO A 90 15.24 14.17 16.26
N PHE A 91 15.44 14.77 15.08
CA PHE A 91 16.77 15.14 14.58
C PHE A 91 17.43 16.24 15.42
N ALA A 92 16.67 17.15 16.04
CA ALA A 92 17.21 18.20 16.89
C ALA A 92 17.71 17.67 18.25
N ILE A 93 17.11 16.59 18.74
CA ILE A 93 17.49 15.93 20.01
C ILE A 93 18.80 15.16 19.83
N LYS A 94 19.05 14.61 18.64
CA LYS A 94 20.30 13.90 18.30
C LYS A 94 21.54 14.81 18.45
N GLU A 95 21.45 16.06 18.02
CA GLU A 95 22.55 17.03 18.12
C GLU A 95 22.83 17.44 19.58
N PHE A 96 21.78 17.53 20.42
CA PHE A 96 21.93 17.81 21.85
C PHE A 96 22.67 16.68 22.58
N PHE A 97 22.27 15.42 22.38
CA PHE A 97 22.95 14.26 23.00
C PHE A 97 24.37 14.04 22.46
N ARG A 98 24.62 14.33 21.17
CA ARG A 98 25.96 14.31 20.59
C ARG A 98 26.90 15.31 21.28
N LYS A 99 26.40 16.52 21.56
CA LYS A 99 27.16 17.58 22.24
C LYS A 99 27.40 17.24 23.72
N PHE A 100 26.43 16.62 24.40
CA PHE A 100 26.56 16.20 25.80
C PHE A 100 27.59 15.08 25.99
N ARG A 101 27.61 14.08 25.09
CA ARG A 101 28.57 12.98 25.13
C ARG A 101 30.03 13.44 24.98
N ASN A 102 30.26 14.51 24.22
CA ASN A 102 31.59 15.08 24.00
C ASN A 102 32.06 15.98 25.16
N PHE A 103 31.23 16.23 26.17
CA PHE A 103 31.59 17.04 27.35
C PHE A 103 32.09 16.18 28.52
N PHE A 104 31.76 14.88 28.52
CA PHE A 104 32.20 13.90 29.51
C PHE A 104 33.30 12.95 28.96
N SER A 105 33.87 13.29 27.80
CA SER A 105 35.04 12.63 27.19
C SER A 105 36.17 13.63 27.04
#